data_AF-F2Z6G5-F1
#
_entry.id   AF-F2Z6G5-F1
#
_cell.length_a   1.000
_cell.length_b   1.000
_cell.length_c   1.000
_cell.angle_alpha   90.00
_cell.angle_beta   90.00
_cell.angle_gamma   90.00
#
_symmetry.space_group_name_H-M   'P 1'
#
loop_
_entity.id
_entity.type
_entity.pdbx_description
1 polymer ?
#
loop_
_entity_poly.entity_id
_entity_poly.type
_entity_poly.pdbx_seq_one_letter_code
_entity_poly.pdbx_strand_id
1 'polypeptide(L)'
;MPRPFSVQEIDPRTYNPNIYYSALDAEQQRRSQNAMKRKKNSNKITSSRNAKRINYSLADLEARLYTAQNKENSNEDKSSAEKTNKFSETELIQSKRRFMELDTENIKDIGDVPTLLSSVSGIPRDRIDSVTTAITNAGDQTNNSVSAGRGSSNNRFEINSSVFMSYRSTKPPKSKDQAKKKSSTNRQLILRKVLTSKRKLHTYLDTLDHVNRSIILHNVYNKKYFKVLPLITICSICGGYDSLSNCVACGDKICSVSCYRTHNETRCTGR
;
A
#
# COMPACT_ATOMS: atom_id res chain seq x y z
N MET A 1 40.00 -7.16 28.27
CA MET A 1 39.04 -8.16 27.76
C MET A 1 39.05 -9.34 28.73
N PRO A 2 37.90 -9.79 29.24
CA PRO A 2 37.84 -11.01 30.04
C PRO A 2 38.24 -12.22 29.20
N ARG A 3 38.99 -13.17 29.79
CA ARG A 3 39.40 -14.41 29.11
C ARG A 3 38.15 -15.26 28.83
N PRO A 4 38.03 -15.88 27.65
CA PRO A 4 36.93 -16.82 27.40
C PRO A 4 37.01 -17.96 28.42
N PHE A 5 35.88 -18.27 29.05
CA PHE A 5 35.77 -19.39 29.97
C PHE A 5 35.94 -20.70 29.19
N SER A 6 36.78 -21.61 29.68
CA SER A 6 37.04 -22.92 29.06
C SER A 6 35.97 -23.96 29.33
N VAL A 7 35.04 -23.68 30.25
CA VAL A 7 33.95 -24.58 30.66
C VAL A 7 32.66 -23.78 30.80
N GLN A 8 31.57 -24.30 30.25
CA GLN A 8 30.22 -23.72 30.35
C GLN A 8 29.27 -24.78 30.94
N GLU A 9 28.50 -24.41 31.96
CA GLU A 9 27.46 -25.26 32.53
C GLU A 9 26.22 -25.24 31.62
N ILE A 10 25.71 -26.42 31.27
CA ILE A 10 24.67 -26.60 30.26
C ILE A 10 23.65 -27.63 30.76
N ASP A 11 22.37 -27.28 30.74
CA ASP A 11 21.26 -28.21 31.06
C ASP A 11 20.81 -28.96 29.79
N PRO A 12 20.92 -30.31 29.72
CA PRO A 12 20.57 -31.08 28.54
C PRO A 12 19.09 -31.03 28.15
N ARG A 13 18.19 -30.63 29.07
CA ARG A 13 16.74 -30.52 28.77
C ARG A 13 16.36 -29.19 28.13
N THR A 14 17.03 -28.12 28.53
CA THR A 14 16.66 -26.75 28.16
C THR A 14 17.58 -26.17 27.08
N TYR A 15 18.83 -26.65 27.03
CA TYR A 15 19.82 -26.16 26.08
C TYR A 15 19.67 -26.84 24.73
N ASN A 16 19.70 -26.01 23.68
CA ASN A 16 19.87 -26.46 22.31
C ASN A 16 21.07 -25.70 21.72
N PRO A 17 22.10 -26.40 21.21
CA PRO A 17 23.30 -25.74 20.67
C PRO A 17 23.00 -24.82 19.47
N ASN A 18 21.85 -25.02 18.81
CA ASN A 18 21.46 -24.24 17.64
C ASN A 18 20.57 -23.03 17.98
N ILE A 19 20.16 -22.85 19.24
CA ILE A 19 19.25 -21.78 19.66
C ILE A 19 19.87 -21.01 20.83
N TYR A 20 20.34 -19.80 20.56
CA TYR A 20 20.82 -18.88 21.59
C TYR A 20 19.78 -17.82 21.89
N TYR A 21 19.36 -17.74 23.16
CA TYR A 21 18.43 -16.72 23.64
C TYR A 21 18.94 -16.14 24.95
N SER A 22 19.15 -14.82 24.98
CA SER A 22 19.55 -14.08 26.16
C SER A 22 18.56 -12.94 26.40
N ALA A 23 17.92 -12.92 27.57
CA ALA A 23 17.04 -11.84 27.99
C ALA A 23 17.33 -11.46 29.44
N LEU A 24 17.31 -10.16 29.74
CA LEU A 24 17.50 -9.64 31.09
C LEU A 24 16.38 -10.05 32.06
N ASP A 25 15.21 -10.44 31.54
CA ASP A 25 13.94 -10.53 32.29
C ASP A 25 13.46 -11.99 32.54
N ALA A 26 14.28 -13.00 32.21
CA ALA A 26 13.89 -14.41 32.28
C ALA A 26 13.51 -14.86 33.72
N GLU A 27 14.10 -14.27 34.76
CA GLU A 27 13.71 -14.51 36.16
C GLU A 27 12.52 -13.67 36.65
N GLN A 28 12.31 -12.47 36.11
CA GLN A 28 11.33 -11.52 36.63
C GLN A 28 9.89 -11.89 36.22
N GLN A 29 9.70 -12.54 35.07
CA GLN A 29 8.40 -13.12 34.68
C GLN A 29 7.94 -14.23 35.63
N ARG A 30 8.85 -15.04 36.19
CA ARG A 30 8.51 -16.05 37.21
C ARG A 30 8.10 -15.40 38.54
N ARG A 31 8.69 -14.25 38.88
CA ARG A 31 8.33 -13.50 40.11
C ARG A 31 7.01 -12.71 39.96
N SER A 32 6.68 -12.20 38.77
CA SER A 32 5.48 -11.37 38.57
C SER A 32 4.17 -12.16 38.65
N GLN A 33 4.15 -13.43 38.21
CA GLN A 33 2.97 -14.29 38.36
C GLN A 33 2.61 -14.55 39.83
N ASN A 34 3.62 -14.60 40.72
CA ASN A 34 3.40 -14.74 42.16
C ASN A 34 3.01 -13.42 42.85
N ALA A 35 3.36 -12.26 42.26
CA ALA A 35 3.05 -10.94 42.81
C ALA A 35 1.60 -10.48 42.53
N MET A 36 0.94 -11.00 41.49
CA MET A 36 -0.46 -10.62 41.19
C MET A 36 -1.49 -11.12 42.21
N LYS A 37 -1.16 -12.13 43.04
CA LYS A 37 -2.08 -12.63 44.08
C LYS A 37 -2.15 -11.77 45.35
N ARG A 38 -1.35 -10.70 45.48
CA ARG A 38 -1.21 -9.94 46.76
C ARG A 38 -1.55 -8.45 46.75
N LYS A 39 -1.99 -7.84 45.65
CA LYS A 39 -2.32 -6.39 45.64
C LYS A 39 -3.80 -6.13 45.39
N LYS A 40 -4.62 -6.25 46.44
CA LYS A 40 -6.02 -5.80 46.44
C LYS A 40 -6.27 -4.46 47.16
N ASN A 41 -5.26 -3.81 47.74
CA ASN A 41 -5.43 -2.52 48.43
C ASN A 41 -4.19 -1.64 48.29
N SER A 42 -4.21 -0.69 47.34
CA SER A 42 -3.54 0.62 47.50
C SER A 42 -3.93 1.54 46.34
N ASN A 43 -4.83 2.48 46.63
CA ASN A 43 -5.07 3.66 45.81
C ASN A 43 -3.82 4.54 45.78
N LYS A 44 -3.13 4.57 44.65
CA LYS A 44 -2.29 5.68 44.15
C LYS A 44 -1.80 5.31 42.74
N ILE A 45 -2.54 5.77 41.73
CA ILE A 45 -2.22 5.61 40.31
C ILE A 45 -1.33 6.78 39.90
N THR A 46 -0.03 6.65 40.15
CA THR A 46 1.04 7.34 39.42
C THR A 46 2.19 6.35 39.24
N SER A 47 1.88 5.22 38.60
CA SER A 47 2.89 4.25 38.19
C SER A 47 2.94 4.30 36.67
N SER A 48 4.03 4.83 36.13
CA SER A 48 4.44 4.67 34.73
C SER A 48 4.61 3.17 34.44
N ARG A 49 3.49 2.49 34.21
CA ARG A 49 3.48 1.06 33.88
C ARG A 49 4.03 0.92 32.47
N ASN A 50 5.17 0.24 32.34
CA ASN A 50 5.66 -0.23 31.05
C ASN A 50 4.68 -1.30 30.54
N ALA A 51 3.63 -0.87 29.82
CA ALA A 51 2.68 -1.75 29.17
C ALA A 51 3.20 -2.12 27.79
N LYS A 52 3.17 -3.42 27.45
CA LYS A 52 3.36 -3.85 26.06
C LYS A 52 2.20 -3.28 25.23
N ARG A 53 2.49 -2.86 24.00
CA ARG A 53 1.46 -2.40 23.08
C ARG A 53 0.56 -3.56 22.69
N ILE A 54 -0.74 -3.33 22.78
CA ILE A 54 -1.78 -4.27 22.36
C ILE A 54 -2.56 -3.56 21.25
N ASN A 55 -2.64 -4.19 20.09
CA ASN A 55 -3.49 -3.71 19.02
C ASN A 55 -4.94 -4.11 19.35
N TYR A 56 -5.81 -3.11 19.48
CA TYR A 56 -7.23 -3.33 19.79
C TYR A 56 -8.10 -3.43 18.53
N SER A 57 -7.49 -3.48 17.34
CA SER A 57 -8.21 -3.68 16.08
C SER A 57 -8.66 -5.13 15.96
N LEU A 58 -9.97 -5.36 15.94
CA LEU A 58 -10.56 -6.68 15.77
C LEU A 58 -10.06 -7.36 14.48
N ALA A 59 -10.01 -6.60 13.38
CA ALA A 59 -9.54 -7.11 12.10
C ALA A 59 -8.07 -7.58 12.14
N ASP A 60 -7.19 -6.89 12.88
CA ASP A 60 -5.79 -7.32 13.06
C ASP A 60 -5.72 -8.60 13.91
N LEU A 61 -6.53 -8.70 14.97
CA LEU A 61 -6.58 -9.89 15.81
C LEU A 61 -7.09 -11.12 15.04
N GLU A 62 -8.18 -10.96 14.29
CA GLU A 62 -8.74 -12.03 13.45
C GLU A 62 -7.78 -12.43 12.33
N ALA A 63 -7.19 -11.46 11.63
CA ALA A 63 -6.22 -11.75 10.56
C ALA A 63 -5.02 -12.53 11.07
N ARG A 64 -4.50 -12.21 12.27
CA ARG A 64 -3.42 -12.97 12.91
C ARG A 64 -3.82 -14.39 13.23
N LEU A 65 -5.03 -14.62 13.73
CA LEU A 65 -5.52 -15.97 14.06
C LEU A 65 -5.66 -16.84 12.80
N TYR A 66 -6.32 -16.33 11.76
CA TYR A 66 -6.57 -17.09 10.53
C TYR A 66 -5.30 -17.30 9.69
N THR A 67 -4.35 -16.37 9.71
CA THR A 67 -3.07 -16.55 8.99
C THR A 67 -2.07 -17.40 9.74
N ALA A 68 -2.09 -17.41 11.08
CA ALA A 68 -1.22 -18.27 11.89
C ALA A 68 -1.58 -19.75 11.73
N GLN A 69 -2.88 -20.08 11.73
CA GLN A 69 -3.35 -21.46 11.56
C GLN A 69 -2.96 -22.07 10.20
N ASN A 70 -2.93 -21.26 9.13
CA ASN A 70 -2.53 -21.76 7.81
C ASN A 70 -1.02 -22.01 7.67
N LYS A 71 -0.16 -21.35 8.46
CA LYS A 71 1.29 -21.56 8.40
C LYS A 71 1.73 -22.89 9.01
N GLU A 72 0.98 -23.43 9.98
CA GLU A 72 1.32 -24.72 10.59
C GLU A 72 1.01 -25.92 9.67
N ASN A 73 0.12 -25.75 8.69
CA ASN A 73 -0.25 -26.81 7.74
C ASN A 73 0.50 -26.76 6.39
N SER A 74 1.34 -25.74 6.13
CA SER A 74 1.91 -25.48 4.79
C SER A 74 3.43 -25.72 4.69
N ASN A 75 3.98 -26.63 5.51
CA ASN A 75 5.42 -26.91 5.53
C ASN A 75 5.88 -28.00 4.57
N GLU A 76 5.06 -28.41 3.60
CA GLU A 76 5.48 -29.32 2.53
C GLU A 76 5.66 -28.55 1.20
N ASP A 77 6.91 -28.55 0.73
CA ASP A 77 7.35 -28.36 -0.65
C ASP A 77 6.99 -27.04 -1.36
N LYS A 78 7.69 -25.97 -1.01
CA LYS A 78 7.89 -24.82 -1.91
C LYS A 78 9.28 -24.86 -2.53
N SER A 79 9.29 -25.25 -3.81
CA SER A 79 10.45 -25.34 -4.70
C SER A 79 11.27 -24.04 -4.73
N SER A 80 12.59 -24.21 -4.93
CA SER A 80 13.64 -23.18 -4.95
C SER A 80 13.45 -22.04 -5.96
N ALA A 81 12.45 -22.11 -6.85
CA ALA A 81 12.12 -21.07 -7.81
C ALA A 81 11.30 -19.90 -7.23
N GLU A 82 10.67 -20.06 -6.06
CA GLU A 82 9.90 -18.96 -5.42
C GLU A 82 10.78 -17.96 -4.64
N LYS A 83 12.07 -18.22 -4.45
CA LYS A 83 12.98 -17.35 -3.68
C LYS A 83 13.26 -15.98 -4.34
N THR A 84 12.81 -15.74 -5.57
CA THR A 84 12.97 -14.45 -6.26
C THR A 84 11.84 -13.45 -5.98
N ASN A 85 10.69 -13.89 -5.47
CA ASN A 85 9.61 -13.00 -5.04
C ASN A 85 9.80 -12.62 -3.57
N LYS A 86 10.75 -11.71 -3.30
CA LYS A 86 11.04 -11.22 -1.95
C LYS A 86 9.91 -10.36 -1.32
N PHE A 87 8.92 -9.95 -2.12
CA PHE A 87 7.84 -9.08 -1.68
C PHE A 87 6.53 -9.86 -1.59
N SER A 88 5.78 -9.64 -0.53
CA SER A 88 4.45 -10.21 -0.37
C SER A 88 3.47 -9.62 -1.39
N GLU A 89 2.43 -10.37 -1.76
CA GLU A 89 1.39 -9.88 -2.68
C GLU A 89 0.74 -8.59 -2.13
N THR A 90 0.56 -8.52 -0.80
CA THR A 90 -0.01 -7.36 -0.11
C THR A 90 0.89 -6.13 -0.24
N GLU A 91 2.21 -6.27 -0.07
CA GLU A 91 3.17 -5.18 -0.30
C GLU A 91 3.18 -4.74 -1.77
N LEU A 92 3.03 -5.69 -2.70
CA LEU A 92 2.97 -5.38 -4.13
C LEU A 92 1.70 -4.57 -4.47
N ILE A 93 0.54 -4.94 -3.91
CA ILE A 93 -0.71 -4.20 -4.07
C ILE A 93 -0.56 -2.78 -3.49
N GLN A 94 -0.01 -2.68 -2.28
CA GLN A 94 0.27 -1.39 -1.64
C GLN A 94 1.22 -0.52 -2.47
N SER A 95 2.30 -1.11 -2.99
CA SER A 95 3.26 -0.41 -3.84
C SER A 95 2.61 0.10 -5.13
N LYS A 96 1.78 -0.72 -5.79
CA LYS A 96 1.09 -0.33 -7.03
C LYS A 96 0.07 0.79 -6.79
N ARG A 97 -0.69 0.70 -5.70
CA ARG A 97 -1.62 1.76 -5.31
C ARG A 97 -0.87 3.07 -5.04
N ARG A 98 0.14 3.03 -4.17
CA ARG A 98 0.94 4.20 -3.83
C ARG A 98 1.61 4.80 -5.07
N PHE A 99 2.09 3.97 -5.99
CA PHE A 99 2.67 4.42 -7.25
C PHE A 99 1.66 5.22 -8.07
N MET A 100 0.43 4.71 -8.24
CA MET A 100 -0.61 5.44 -8.98
C MET A 100 -1.09 6.70 -8.26
N GLU A 101 -1.16 6.70 -6.92
CA GLU A 101 -1.51 7.91 -6.15
C GLU A 101 -0.44 9.00 -6.25
N LEU A 102 0.84 8.63 -6.41
CA LEU A 102 1.92 9.58 -6.68
C LEU A 102 1.95 10.05 -8.14
N ASP A 103 1.45 9.24 -9.07
CA ASP A 103 1.33 9.56 -10.50
C ASP A 103 0.10 10.45 -10.78
N THR A 104 -0.89 10.51 -9.88
CA THR A 104 -2.03 11.41 -10.01
C THR A 104 -1.67 12.86 -9.66
N GLU A 105 -1.89 13.76 -10.63
CA GLU A 105 -1.59 15.19 -10.48
C GLU A 105 -2.56 15.93 -9.55
N ASN A 106 -3.83 15.54 -9.55
CA ASN A 106 -4.91 16.26 -8.88
C ASN A 106 -5.51 15.45 -7.73
N ILE A 107 -5.66 16.08 -6.57
CA ILE A 107 -6.12 15.45 -5.33
C ILE A 107 -7.52 14.84 -5.47
N LYS A 108 -8.39 15.47 -6.28
CA LYS A 108 -9.76 14.99 -6.49
C LYS A 108 -9.81 13.64 -7.21
N ASP A 109 -8.78 13.32 -7.99
CA ASP A 109 -8.72 12.13 -8.82
C ASP A 109 -8.12 10.93 -8.08
N ILE A 110 -7.52 11.15 -6.90
CA ILE A 110 -6.97 10.09 -6.02
C ILE A 110 -8.06 9.06 -5.67
N GLY A 111 -9.31 9.49 -5.48
CA GLY A 111 -10.43 8.59 -5.16
C GLY A 111 -10.80 7.61 -6.29
N ASP A 112 -10.48 7.94 -7.55
CA ASP A 112 -10.75 7.09 -8.70
C ASP A 112 -9.63 6.03 -8.93
N VAL A 113 -8.47 6.19 -8.29
CA VAL A 113 -7.28 5.33 -8.46
C VAL A 113 -7.56 3.84 -8.18
N PRO A 114 -8.20 3.43 -7.05
CA PRO A 114 -8.45 2.02 -6.78
C PRO A 114 -9.31 1.34 -7.85
N THR A 115 -10.22 2.10 -8.47
CA THR A 115 -11.10 1.61 -9.52
C THR A 115 -10.31 1.33 -10.81
N LEU A 116 -9.44 2.26 -11.21
CA LEU A 116 -8.57 2.05 -12.38
C LEU A 116 -7.55 0.93 -12.11
N LEU A 117 -6.96 0.89 -10.92
CA LEU A 117 -6.02 -0.16 -10.53
C LEU A 117 -6.68 -1.55 -10.54
N SER A 118 -7.93 -1.66 -10.10
CA SER A 118 -8.70 -2.89 -10.21
C SER A 118 -8.85 -3.35 -11.67
N SER A 119 -9.19 -2.44 -12.58
CA SER A 119 -9.30 -2.76 -14.02
C SER A 119 -7.96 -3.16 -14.62
N VAL A 120 -6.85 -2.52 -14.24
CA VAL A 120 -5.53 -2.81 -14.82
C VAL A 120 -4.94 -4.10 -14.25
N SER A 121 -5.08 -4.33 -12.94
CA SER A 121 -4.46 -5.47 -12.25
C SER A 121 -5.31 -6.74 -12.26
N GLY A 122 -6.62 -6.63 -12.50
CA GLY A 122 -7.57 -7.73 -12.36
C GLY A 122 -7.90 -8.11 -10.92
N ILE A 123 -7.32 -7.39 -9.94
CA ILE A 123 -7.62 -7.58 -8.52
C ILE A 123 -8.95 -6.86 -8.22
N PRO A 124 -9.89 -7.48 -7.50
CA PRO A 124 -11.15 -6.82 -7.18
C PRO A 124 -10.89 -5.62 -6.30
N ARG A 125 -11.60 -4.52 -6.58
CA ARG A 125 -11.49 -3.26 -5.85
C ARG A 125 -11.60 -3.45 -4.34
N ASP A 126 -12.53 -4.27 -3.87
CA ASP A 126 -12.73 -4.50 -2.43
C ASP A 126 -11.50 -5.12 -1.75
N ARG A 127 -10.75 -5.96 -2.47
CA ARG A 127 -9.49 -6.53 -1.97
C ARG A 127 -8.37 -5.48 -1.92
N ILE A 128 -8.36 -4.54 -2.86
CA ILE A 128 -7.41 -3.41 -2.84
C ILE A 128 -7.73 -2.51 -1.65
N ASP A 129 -9.00 -2.10 -1.51
CA ASP A 129 -9.44 -1.17 -0.47
C ASP A 129 -9.35 -1.77 0.95
N SER A 130 -9.50 -3.08 1.12
CA SER A 130 -9.32 -3.75 2.43
C SER A 130 -7.86 -3.92 2.84
N VAL A 131 -6.95 -4.14 1.88
CA VAL A 131 -5.52 -4.37 2.16
C VAL A 131 -4.75 -3.06 2.28
N THR A 132 -5.24 -1.98 1.66
CA THR A 132 -4.47 -0.73 1.53
C THR A 132 -5.25 0.48 2.02
N THR A 133 -4.57 1.41 2.66
CA THR A 133 -5.12 2.69 3.12
C THR A 133 -4.70 3.82 2.18
N ALA A 134 -5.63 4.71 1.82
CA ALA A 134 -5.33 5.89 1.01
C ALA A 134 -4.37 6.86 1.73
N ILE A 135 -3.59 7.63 0.96
CA ILE A 135 -2.71 8.70 1.48
C ILE A 135 -3.50 9.89 2.10
N THR A 136 -4.82 9.97 1.92
CA THR A 136 -5.63 11.07 2.44
C THR A 136 -5.60 11.08 3.98
N ASN A 137 -4.91 12.09 4.51
CA ASN A 137 -4.77 12.51 5.92
C ASN A 137 -5.59 11.72 6.94
N ALA A 138 -4.87 11.12 7.90
CA ALA A 138 -5.37 10.45 9.11
C ALA A 138 -6.11 11.37 10.11
N GLY A 139 -6.83 12.39 9.63
CA GLY A 139 -7.51 13.39 10.44
C GLY A 139 -9.02 13.53 10.20
N ASP A 140 -9.58 12.85 9.18
CA ASP A 140 -11.02 12.93 8.93
C ASP A 140 -11.64 11.53 8.82
N GLN A 141 -11.70 10.85 9.98
CA GLN A 141 -12.51 9.65 10.17
C GLN A 141 -13.98 10.00 10.41
N THR A 142 -14.55 10.90 9.60
CA THR A 142 -16.00 11.08 9.56
C THR A 142 -16.50 10.82 8.15
N ASN A 143 -17.21 9.69 8.01
CA ASN A 143 -18.04 9.30 6.88
C ASN A 143 -17.32 8.83 5.60
N ASN A 144 -16.63 7.69 5.71
CA ASN A 144 -16.44 6.81 4.53
C ASN A 144 -17.31 5.55 4.65
N SER A 145 -18.58 5.76 4.99
CA SER A 145 -19.64 4.76 4.83
C SER A 145 -20.42 5.10 3.56
N VAL A 146 -20.40 4.17 2.59
CA VAL A 146 -21.38 4.12 1.50
C VAL A 146 -21.40 5.37 0.60
N SER A 147 -20.36 5.57 -0.19
CA SER A 147 -20.50 6.21 -1.51
C SER A 147 -20.40 5.15 -2.61
N ALA A 148 -21.19 4.09 -2.45
CA ALA A 148 -21.63 3.29 -3.59
C ALA A 148 -22.40 4.23 -4.54
N GLY A 149 -21.75 4.59 -5.65
CA GLY A 149 -22.35 5.20 -6.84
C GLY A 149 -23.19 6.46 -6.61
N ARG A 150 -22.59 7.66 -6.75
CA ARG A 150 -23.24 8.88 -7.33
C ARG A 150 -22.41 10.17 -7.28
N GLY A 151 -21.19 10.19 -6.75
CA GLY A 151 -20.40 11.44 -6.59
C GLY A 151 -19.33 11.76 -7.65
N SER A 152 -18.86 10.80 -8.46
CA SER A 152 -17.81 11.03 -9.49
C SER A 152 -18.45 11.38 -10.85
N SER A 153 -19.40 12.32 -10.85
CA SER A 153 -20.15 12.75 -12.05
C SER A 153 -19.55 13.95 -12.78
N ASN A 154 -18.42 14.47 -12.33
CA ASN A 154 -17.86 15.72 -12.86
C ASN A 154 -16.75 15.53 -13.92
N ASN A 155 -16.60 14.33 -14.50
CA ASN A 155 -15.85 14.16 -15.75
C ASN A 155 -16.70 14.49 -16.98
N ARG A 156 -17.53 15.53 -16.87
CA ARG A 156 -17.93 16.29 -18.04
C ARG A 156 -16.74 17.17 -18.37
N PHE A 157 -15.81 16.65 -19.17
CA PHE A 157 -14.89 17.51 -19.91
C PHE A 157 -15.73 18.32 -20.91
N GLU A 158 -16.42 19.33 -20.40
CA GLU A 158 -17.09 20.33 -21.19
C GLU A 158 -16.02 21.35 -21.51
N ILE A 159 -15.59 21.35 -22.77
CA ILE A 159 -14.75 22.41 -23.30
C ILE A 159 -15.50 23.71 -23.01
N ASN A 160 -14.92 24.54 -22.14
CA ASN A 160 -15.55 25.76 -21.70
C ASN A 160 -15.93 26.59 -22.94
N SER A 161 -17.14 27.15 -22.95
CA SER A 161 -17.64 27.97 -24.05
C SER A 161 -16.69 29.14 -24.37
N SER A 162 -15.91 29.57 -23.37
CA SER A 162 -14.80 30.52 -23.52
C SER A 162 -13.73 30.05 -24.50
N VAL A 163 -13.29 28.79 -24.46
CA VAL A 163 -12.30 28.22 -25.38
C VAL A 163 -12.82 28.26 -26.82
N PHE A 164 -14.12 28.00 -27.01
CA PHE A 164 -14.75 28.09 -28.32
C PHE A 164 -14.80 29.53 -28.85
N MET A 165 -15.02 30.51 -27.97
CA MET A 165 -14.96 31.94 -28.34
C MET A 165 -13.54 32.39 -28.67
N SER A 166 -12.53 31.95 -27.91
CA SER A 166 -11.11 32.24 -28.19
C SER A 166 -10.66 31.66 -29.53
N TYR A 167 -11.13 30.47 -29.91
CA TYR A 167 -10.79 29.87 -31.20
C TYR A 167 -11.55 30.49 -32.38
N ARG A 168 -12.71 31.13 -32.13
CA ARG A 168 -13.53 31.72 -33.20
C ARG A 168 -12.87 32.94 -33.84
N SER A 169 -12.02 33.67 -33.11
CA SER A 169 -11.35 34.88 -33.61
C SER A 169 -10.27 34.58 -34.66
N THR A 170 -9.65 33.40 -34.62
CA THR A 170 -8.56 33.00 -35.53
C THR A 170 -8.96 31.96 -36.56
N LYS A 171 -10.23 31.52 -36.54
CA LYS A 171 -10.70 30.47 -37.45
C LYS A 171 -10.86 31.02 -38.88
N PRO A 172 -10.20 30.42 -39.89
CA PRO A 172 -10.38 30.84 -41.27
C PRO A 172 -11.85 30.65 -41.71
N PRO A 173 -12.37 31.53 -42.59
CA PRO A 173 -13.73 31.45 -43.08
C PRO A 173 -13.95 30.12 -43.80
N LYS A 174 -15.04 29.42 -43.48
CA LYS A 174 -15.38 28.15 -44.13
C LYS A 174 -15.64 28.39 -45.61
N SER A 175 -15.02 27.59 -46.48
CA SER A 175 -15.31 27.64 -47.91
C SER A 175 -16.77 27.28 -48.19
N LYS A 176 -17.37 27.90 -49.22
CA LYS A 176 -18.78 27.70 -49.61
C LYS A 176 -19.11 26.23 -49.90
N ASP A 177 -18.13 25.44 -50.30
CA ASP A 177 -18.26 23.99 -50.56
C ASP A 177 -18.40 23.15 -49.28
N GLN A 178 -17.85 23.61 -48.15
CA GLN A 178 -17.99 22.93 -46.86
C GLN A 178 -19.33 23.23 -46.17
N ALA A 179 -19.99 24.33 -46.52
CA ALA A 179 -21.28 24.69 -45.95
C ALA A 179 -22.44 23.84 -46.51
N LYS A 180 -22.34 23.39 -47.77
CA LYS A 180 -23.37 22.61 -48.46
C LYS A 180 -23.25 21.09 -48.30
N LYS A 181 -22.15 20.57 -47.76
CA LYS A 181 -21.84 19.11 -47.67
C LYS A 181 -22.33 18.42 -46.39
N LYS A 182 -23.45 18.84 -45.80
CA LYS A 182 -24.07 18.13 -44.65
C LYS A 182 -25.07 17.07 -45.12
N SER A 183 -24.60 16.05 -45.83
CA SER A 183 -25.43 14.86 -46.12
C SER A 183 -25.44 13.92 -44.90
N SER A 184 -26.60 13.74 -44.28
CA SER A 184 -26.79 12.88 -43.10
C SER A 184 -26.61 11.41 -43.47
N THR A 185 -25.39 10.91 -43.31
CA THR A 185 -25.05 9.49 -43.51
C THR A 185 -24.85 8.81 -42.16
N ASN A 186 -25.03 7.47 -42.11
CA ASN A 186 -24.74 6.68 -40.90
C ASN A 186 -23.31 6.92 -40.38
N ARG A 187 -22.36 7.20 -41.28
CA ARG A 187 -21.00 7.61 -40.93
C ARG A 187 -20.97 8.91 -40.12
N GLN A 188 -21.81 9.91 -40.44
CA GLN A 188 -21.91 11.13 -39.64
C GLN A 188 -22.52 10.88 -38.26
N LEU A 189 -23.44 9.92 -38.11
CA LEU A 189 -23.98 9.53 -36.81
C LEU A 189 -22.90 8.86 -35.94
N ILE A 190 -22.11 7.95 -36.51
CA ILE A 190 -20.96 7.32 -35.82
C ILE A 190 -19.94 8.39 -35.42
N LEU A 191 -19.59 9.29 -36.34
CA LEU A 191 -18.66 10.39 -36.04
C LEU A 191 -19.18 11.27 -34.91
N ARG A 192 -20.47 11.62 -34.89
CA ARG A 192 -21.06 12.37 -33.78
C ARG A 192 -20.94 11.59 -32.47
N LYS A 193 -21.28 10.29 -32.46
CA LYS A 193 -21.16 9.43 -31.27
C LYS A 193 -19.73 9.32 -30.75
N VAL A 194 -18.75 9.23 -31.64
CA VAL A 194 -17.32 9.18 -31.28
C VAL A 194 -16.87 10.52 -30.71
N LEU A 195 -17.19 11.63 -31.39
CA LEU A 195 -16.78 12.98 -30.97
C LEU A 195 -17.46 13.45 -29.67
N THR A 196 -18.65 12.93 -29.36
CA THR A 196 -19.37 13.26 -28.11
C THR A 196 -19.15 12.24 -27.00
N SER A 197 -18.26 11.26 -27.19
CA SER A 197 -17.99 10.26 -26.17
C SER A 197 -17.39 10.90 -24.92
N LYS A 198 -18.03 10.65 -23.77
CA LYS A 198 -17.59 11.11 -22.43
C LYS A 198 -17.22 9.93 -21.52
N ARG A 199 -16.85 8.77 -22.10
CA ARG A 199 -16.55 7.55 -21.35
C ARG A 199 -15.15 7.61 -20.73
N LYS A 200 -14.99 7.10 -19.50
CA LYS A 200 -13.69 6.96 -18.83
C LYS A 200 -12.89 5.80 -19.44
N LEU A 201 -11.57 5.79 -19.24
CA LEU A 201 -10.67 4.75 -19.75
C LEU A 201 -11.09 3.33 -19.31
N HIS A 202 -11.45 3.16 -18.03
CA HIS A 202 -11.95 1.89 -17.49
C HIS A 202 -13.07 1.29 -18.36
N THR A 203 -14.03 2.10 -18.81
CA THR A 203 -15.15 1.61 -19.62
C THR A 203 -14.67 1.03 -20.95
N TYR A 204 -13.59 1.58 -21.53
CA TYR A 204 -13.00 1.00 -22.74
C TYR A 204 -12.28 -0.30 -22.43
N LEU A 205 -11.52 -0.38 -21.34
CA LEU A 205 -10.81 -1.59 -20.93
C LEU A 205 -11.73 -2.80 -20.70
N ASP A 206 -12.97 -2.58 -20.25
CA ASP A 206 -13.95 -3.66 -20.10
C ASP A 206 -14.57 -4.11 -21.42
N THR A 207 -14.61 -3.23 -22.42
CA THR A 207 -15.13 -3.57 -23.76
C THR A 207 -14.10 -4.25 -24.66
N LEU A 208 -12.82 -4.27 -24.27
CA LEU A 208 -11.77 -4.96 -25.02
C LEU A 208 -11.85 -6.47 -24.82
N ASP A 209 -11.54 -7.22 -25.88
CA ASP A 209 -11.36 -8.67 -25.80
C ASP A 209 -10.26 -9.05 -24.81
N HIS A 210 -10.44 -10.19 -24.14
CA HIS A 210 -9.52 -10.66 -23.12
C HIS A 210 -8.08 -10.86 -23.65
N VAL A 211 -7.94 -11.36 -24.88
CA VAL A 211 -6.63 -11.56 -25.55
C VAL A 211 -5.93 -10.23 -25.78
N ASN A 212 -6.63 -9.27 -26.38
CA ASN A 212 -6.07 -7.94 -26.66
C ASN A 212 -5.70 -7.22 -25.36
N ARG A 213 -6.55 -7.32 -24.33
CA ARG A 213 -6.26 -6.77 -22.99
C ARG A 213 -5.00 -7.38 -22.37
N SER A 214 -4.84 -8.70 -22.47
CA SER A 214 -3.66 -9.41 -21.94
C SER A 214 -2.37 -9.02 -22.66
N ILE A 215 -2.41 -8.91 -23.99
CA ILE A 215 -1.25 -8.49 -24.79
C ILE A 215 -0.82 -7.07 -24.42
N ILE A 216 -1.78 -6.13 -24.35
CA ILE A 216 -1.50 -4.71 -24.08
C ILE A 216 -1.02 -4.49 -22.63
N LEU A 217 -1.67 -5.11 -21.64
CA LEU A 217 -1.40 -4.80 -20.23
C LEU A 217 -0.41 -5.76 -19.56
N HIS A 218 -0.38 -7.04 -19.92
CA HIS A 218 0.38 -8.05 -19.17
C HIS A 218 1.63 -8.54 -19.89
N ASN A 219 1.70 -8.43 -21.22
CA ASN A 219 2.84 -8.94 -21.98
C ASN A 219 3.98 -7.91 -22.16
N VAL A 220 3.72 -6.63 -21.87
CA VAL A 220 4.70 -5.54 -22.02
C VAL A 220 5.75 -5.56 -20.90
N TYR A 221 5.37 -5.99 -19.69
CA TYR A 221 6.26 -6.01 -18.54
C TYR A 221 7.28 -7.15 -18.61
N ASN A 222 8.48 -6.90 -18.07
CA ASN A 222 9.56 -7.87 -18.05
C ASN A 222 9.22 -9.07 -17.16
N LYS A 223 9.22 -10.27 -17.75
CA LYS A 223 8.93 -11.54 -17.07
C LYS A 223 10.17 -12.26 -16.55
N LYS A 224 11.36 -11.95 -17.08
CA LYS A 224 12.61 -12.68 -16.80
C LYS A 224 13.46 -12.01 -15.73
N TYR A 225 13.53 -10.68 -15.76
CA TYR A 225 14.42 -9.93 -14.89
C TYR A 225 13.62 -9.05 -13.93
N PHE A 226 13.57 -9.46 -12.66
CA PHE A 226 12.96 -8.65 -11.59
C PHE A 226 13.90 -7.55 -11.09
N LYS A 227 15.20 -7.88 -10.94
CA LYS A 227 16.22 -6.92 -10.51
C LYS A 227 17.58 -7.36 -11.04
N VAL A 228 18.26 -6.44 -11.74
CA VAL A 228 19.63 -6.66 -12.25
C VAL A 228 20.63 -5.82 -11.46
N LEU A 229 20.27 -4.59 -11.11
CA LEU A 229 21.11 -3.67 -10.37
C LEU A 229 21.10 -3.98 -8.85
N PRO A 230 22.17 -3.66 -8.11
CA PRO A 230 22.17 -3.81 -6.66
C PRO A 230 21.07 -2.97 -6.00
N LEU A 231 20.54 -3.48 -4.89
CA LEU A 231 19.55 -2.78 -4.07
C LEU A 231 20.28 -1.82 -3.13
N ILE A 232 19.91 -0.54 -3.18
CA ILE A 232 20.41 0.48 -2.28
C ILE A 232 19.33 0.72 -1.22
N THR A 233 19.68 0.48 0.04
CA THR A 233 18.83 0.82 1.19
C THR A 233 19.30 2.14 1.77
N ILE A 234 18.38 3.07 1.99
CA ILE A 234 18.68 4.41 2.50
C ILE A 234 17.73 4.77 3.64
N CYS A 235 18.09 5.79 4.41
CA CYS A 235 17.22 6.34 5.43
C CYS A 235 15.94 6.93 4.82
N SER A 236 14.78 6.61 5.40
CA SER A 236 13.47 7.08 4.92
C SER A 236 13.23 8.59 5.09
N ILE A 237 14.12 9.30 5.80
CA ILE A 237 13.98 10.73 6.11
C ILE A 237 14.95 11.58 5.29
N CYS A 238 16.25 11.31 5.36
CA CYS A 238 17.27 12.13 4.71
C CYS A 238 17.94 11.46 3.50
N GLY A 239 17.67 10.17 3.24
CA GLY A 239 18.31 9.43 2.15
C GLY A 239 19.79 9.05 2.40
N GLY A 240 20.33 9.29 3.59
CA GLY A 240 21.68 8.85 3.96
C GLY A 240 21.79 7.33 4.03
N TYR A 241 22.97 6.79 3.69
CA TYR A 241 23.27 5.36 3.69
C TYR A 241 24.21 4.93 4.84
N ASP A 242 24.81 5.90 5.54
CA ASP A 242 25.69 5.65 6.68
C ASP A 242 24.87 5.28 7.93
N SER A 243 25.37 4.30 8.69
CA SER A 243 24.81 3.91 10.01
C SER A 243 23.30 3.58 10.02
N LEU A 244 22.84 2.77 9.07
CA LEU A 244 21.43 2.37 8.98
C LEU A 244 21.02 1.45 10.13
N SER A 245 20.00 1.86 10.87
CA SER A 245 19.34 1.09 11.91
C SER A 245 17.85 0.97 11.61
N ASN A 246 17.20 -0.08 12.14
CA ASN A 246 15.76 -0.30 11.93
C ASN A 246 14.97 0.23 13.12
N CYS A 247 13.87 0.95 12.85
CA CYS A 247 12.92 1.31 13.88
C CYS A 247 12.31 0.05 14.50
N VAL A 248 12.26 -0.03 15.83
CA VAL A 248 11.71 -1.19 16.55
C VAL A 248 10.20 -1.36 16.33
N ALA A 249 9.48 -0.27 16.10
CA ALA A 249 8.03 -0.28 15.97
C ALA A 249 7.55 -0.64 14.55
N CYS A 250 8.10 0.01 13.51
CA CYS A 250 7.66 -0.17 12.12
C CYS A 250 8.70 -0.81 11.19
N GLY A 251 9.95 -0.99 11.62
CA GLY A 251 11.01 -1.58 10.79
C GLY A 251 11.70 -0.63 9.80
N ASP A 252 11.30 0.65 9.74
CA ASP A 252 11.87 1.65 8.83
C ASP A 252 13.35 1.92 9.08
N LYS A 253 14.11 2.22 8.01
CA LYS A 253 15.54 2.52 8.09
C LYS A 253 15.81 3.97 8.51
N ILE A 254 16.60 4.15 9.55
CA ILE A 254 16.93 5.43 10.17
C ILE A 254 18.44 5.50 10.41
N CYS A 255 19.09 6.59 9.99
CA CYS A 255 20.55 6.75 10.09
C CYS A 255 21.01 7.55 11.32
N SER A 256 20.17 8.41 11.89
CA SER A 256 20.58 9.35 12.94
C SER A 256 19.50 9.54 14.01
N VAL A 257 19.91 10.06 15.17
CA VAL A 257 19.01 10.36 16.30
C VAL A 257 18.02 11.48 15.93
N SER A 258 18.43 12.47 15.12
CA SER A 258 17.52 13.51 14.64
C SER A 258 16.44 12.93 13.73
N CYS A 259 16.83 12.06 12.78
CA CYS A 259 15.88 11.32 11.96
C CYS A 259 14.97 10.45 12.83
N TYR A 260 15.49 9.81 13.89
CA TYR A 260 14.66 9.02 14.80
C TYR A 260 13.58 9.85 15.50
N ARG A 261 13.89 11.07 15.94
CA ARG A 261 12.91 11.99 16.56
C ARG A 261 11.81 12.38 15.56
N THR A 262 12.19 12.86 14.37
CA THR A 262 11.23 13.24 13.32
C THR A 262 10.38 12.05 12.86
N HIS A 263 10.96 10.85 12.80
CA HIS A 263 10.24 9.62 12.47
C HIS A 263 9.12 9.35 13.49
N ASN A 264 9.45 9.42 14.79
CA ASN A 264 8.51 9.14 15.87
C ASN A 264 7.36 10.14 15.98
N GLU A 265 7.53 11.34 15.43
CA GLU A 265 6.51 12.40 15.42
C GLU A 265 5.57 12.31 14.22
N THR A 266 6.09 11.98 13.03
CA THR A 266 5.34 12.18 11.77
C THR A 266 5.10 10.91 10.94
N ARG A 267 5.91 9.86 11.12
CA ARG A 267 5.93 8.71 10.20
C ARG A 267 5.76 7.35 10.88
N CYS A 268 6.03 7.23 12.18
CA CYS A 268 5.91 5.97 12.90
C CYS A 268 4.45 5.62 13.20
N THR A 269 3.85 4.73 12.39
CA THR A 269 2.47 4.25 12.58
C THR A 269 2.35 3.12 13.61
N GLY A 270 3.45 2.43 13.95
CA GLY A 270 3.47 1.37 14.98
C GLY A 270 3.61 1.87 16.42
N ARG A 271 3.36 3.15 16.68
CA ARG A 271 3.52 3.80 17.99
C ARG A 271 2.28 3.65 18.90
#